data_AF-A0A0D7AJC3-F1
#
_entry.id   AF-A0A0D7AJC3-F1
#
_cell.length_a   1.000
_cell.length_b   1.000
_cell.length_c   1.000
_cell.angle_alpha   90.00
_cell.angle_beta   90.00
_cell.angle_gamma   90.00
#
_symmetry.space_group_name_H-M   'P 1'
#
loop_
_entity.id
_entity.type
_entity.pdbx_description
1 polymer ?
#
loop_
_entity_poly.entity_id
_entity_poly.type
_entity_poly.pdbx_seq_one_letter_code
_entity_poly.pdbx_strand_id
1 'polypeptide(L)'
;MQLEALLTCYVVFSSSSTSNSGQSSFAVHDSCLTSSAEIASFDALFLSVCKTLPVSDYRHALDFLSDAIVNTDASNPRMINVVHLASVMLANHPQIFITTCLGRFADSDHFIHGPLALRLEVLGLLVGHCAERPAAVRQIDLGSVWIILLKMLSPTSSHDTSTSPAFFHGIVGIVGALIRLRRDLLISTLPHVSMILCFLVSALRSSRTVLGPKQARLVGDTLPQWVDVQQPLGADEARALARLLESLRMKTAVRTHAAAAATGEISQRLESLAKPFSRHAAPILMAYAEALNEPLCVLATDVRKELLPGLYALCDMLNDHSRDAMMVSIPDAGGKAAIKSLWKDYQRQKYVGKG
;
A
#
# COMPACT_ATOMS: atom_id res chain seq x y z
N MET A 1 -0.41 -36.36 3.02
CA MET A 1 -1.23 -36.82 4.16
C MET A 1 -1.08 -35.98 5.44
N GLN A 2 0.04 -35.96 6.18
CA GLN A 2 0.13 -35.14 7.42
C GLN A 2 0.07 -33.62 7.16
N LEU A 3 0.70 -33.14 6.09
CA LEU A 3 0.70 -31.71 5.73
C LEU A 3 -0.66 -31.24 5.20
N GLU A 4 -1.33 -32.03 4.37
CA GLU A 4 -2.71 -31.74 3.94
C GLU A 4 -3.67 -31.74 5.11
N ALA A 5 -3.49 -32.65 6.08
CA ALA A 5 -4.28 -32.62 7.32
C ALA A 5 -4.01 -31.34 8.11
N LEU A 6 -2.75 -30.89 8.22
CA LEU A 6 -2.41 -29.61 8.88
C LEU A 6 -2.96 -28.39 8.14
N LEU A 7 -2.89 -28.36 6.81
CA LEU A 7 -3.46 -27.30 5.98
C LEU A 7 -4.99 -27.30 6.05
N THR A 8 -5.61 -28.48 6.02
CA THR A 8 -7.05 -28.65 6.17
C THR A 8 -7.48 -28.24 7.58
N CYS A 9 -6.73 -28.64 8.60
CA CYS A 9 -6.93 -28.18 9.96
C CYS A 9 -6.81 -26.66 10.02
N TYR A 10 -5.76 -26.04 9.47
CA TYR A 10 -5.60 -24.58 9.45
C TYR A 10 -6.82 -23.89 8.86
N VAL A 11 -7.25 -24.33 7.67
CA VAL A 11 -8.39 -23.75 6.95
C VAL A 11 -9.71 -24.00 7.69
N VAL A 12 -9.92 -25.20 8.25
CA VAL A 12 -11.13 -25.53 9.01
C VAL A 12 -11.18 -24.76 10.33
N PHE A 13 -10.08 -24.73 11.09
CA PHE A 13 -9.98 -24.04 12.39
C PHE A 13 -10.15 -22.51 12.27
N SER A 14 -9.77 -21.92 11.14
CA SER A 14 -9.89 -20.47 10.91
C SER A 14 -11.24 -20.04 10.31
N SER A 15 -12.10 -20.98 9.89
CA SER A 15 -13.36 -20.68 9.18
C SER A 15 -14.62 -20.65 10.06
N SER A 16 -14.54 -21.06 11.34
CA SER A 16 -15.71 -21.23 12.23
C SER A 16 -16.37 -19.94 12.73
N SER A 17 -15.98 -18.75 12.26
CA SER A 17 -16.39 -17.47 12.86
C SER A 17 -17.65 -16.82 12.27
N THR A 18 -18.35 -17.40 11.29
CA THR A 18 -19.35 -16.63 10.51
C THR A 18 -20.76 -17.21 10.31
N SER A 19 -21.17 -18.30 10.95
CA SER A 19 -22.56 -18.80 10.79
C SER A 19 -23.29 -19.00 12.13
N ASN A 20 -23.99 -17.97 12.57
CA ASN A 20 -24.98 -18.07 13.65
C ASN A 20 -26.39 -18.25 13.02
N SER A 21 -26.69 -19.45 12.52
CA SER A 21 -28.05 -19.86 12.15
C SER A 21 -28.24 -21.33 12.54
N GLY A 22 -29.12 -21.54 13.52
CA GLY A 22 -29.24 -22.83 14.20
C GLY A 22 -29.70 -23.97 13.30
N GLN A 23 -28.97 -25.08 13.36
CA GLN A 23 -29.52 -26.43 13.42
C GLN A 23 -28.45 -27.41 13.94
N SER A 24 -28.91 -28.45 14.62
CA SER A 24 -28.25 -29.14 15.72
C SER A 24 -27.29 -30.28 15.36
N SER A 25 -26.28 -30.43 16.24
CA SER A 25 -25.66 -31.69 16.70
C SER A 25 -24.52 -32.30 15.89
N PHE A 26 -23.36 -31.65 15.93
CA PHE A 26 -22.06 -32.28 16.24
C PHE A 26 -21.22 -31.25 17.02
N ALA A 27 -21.10 -31.42 18.33
CA ALA A 27 -20.34 -30.52 19.19
C ALA A 27 -18.84 -30.83 19.10
N VAL A 28 -18.22 -30.42 17.99
CA VAL A 28 -16.79 -30.10 18.00
C VAL A 28 -16.69 -28.74 18.67
N HIS A 29 -15.89 -28.64 19.74
CA HIS A 29 -15.68 -27.39 20.45
C HIS A 29 -15.23 -26.28 19.46
N ASP A 30 -16.16 -25.40 19.12
CA ASP A 30 -16.01 -24.25 18.24
C ASP A 30 -15.32 -23.09 18.98
N SER A 31 -14.16 -23.36 19.58
CA SER A 31 -13.28 -22.32 20.09
C SER A 31 -12.52 -21.72 18.90
N CYS A 32 -13.21 -20.86 18.15
CA CYS A 32 -12.62 -20.06 17.09
C CYS A 32 -11.55 -19.14 17.71
N LEU A 33 -10.36 -19.08 17.11
CA LEU A 33 -9.31 -18.12 17.48
C LEU A 33 -9.84 -16.72 17.14
N THR A 34 -10.46 -16.06 18.11
CA THR A 34 -11.01 -14.71 17.93
C THR A 34 -10.01 -13.65 18.31
N SER A 35 -8.98 -14.02 19.08
CA SER A 35 -7.96 -13.07 19.51
C SER A 35 -6.80 -13.03 18.52
N SER A 36 -6.34 -11.83 18.20
CA SER A 36 -5.12 -11.62 17.41
C SER A 36 -3.89 -12.32 18.03
N ALA A 37 -3.86 -12.50 19.36
CA ALA A 37 -2.79 -13.19 20.06
C ALA A 37 -2.75 -14.69 19.77
N GLU A 38 -3.91 -15.34 19.67
CA GLU A 38 -4.03 -16.76 19.34
C GLU A 38 -3.58 -17.05 17.90
N ILE A 39 -4.00 -16.20 16.95
CA ILE A 39 -3.56 -16.29 15.55
C ILE A 39 -2.03 -16.17 15.47
N ALA A 40 -1.45 -15.17 16.13
CA ALA A 40 0.01 -15.00 16.14
C ALA A 40 0.75 -16.18 16.79
N SER A 41 0.19 -16.77 17.85
CA SER A 41 0.74 -17.98 18.46
C SER A 41 0.67 -19.17 17.51
N PHE A 42 -0.45 -19.33 16.80
CA PHE A 42 -0.61 -20.39 15.82
C PHE A 42 0.38 -20.21 14.66
N ASP A 43 0.54 -18.99 14.13
CA ASP A 43 1.48 -18.68 13.05
C ASP A 43 2.92 -18.99 13.46
N ALA A 44 3.30 -18.68 14.69
CA ALA A 44 4.62 -19.00 15.22
C ALA A 44 4.88 -20.53 15.25
N LEU A 45 3.88 -21.31 15.69
CA LEU A 45 3.95 -22.78 15.67
C LEU A 45 4.02 -23.32 14.24
N PHE A 46 3.16 -22.82 13.37
CA PHE A 46 3.12 -23.24 11.96
C PHE A 46 4.43 -22.93 11.24
N LEU A 47 5.01 -21.74 11.45
CA LEU A 47 6.33 -21.38 10.93
C LEU A 47 7.43 -22.30 11.47
N SER A 48 7.35 -22.71 12.74
CA SER A 48 8.28 -23.70 13.30
C SER A 48 8.19 -25.04 12.58
N VAL A 49 6.97 -25.51 12.27
CA VAL A 49 6.75 -26.73 11.50
C VAL A 49 7.29 -26.56 10.07
N CYS A 50 7.00 -25.45 9.40
CA CYS A 50 7.51 -25.19 8.04
C CYS A 50 9.04 -25.26 7.94
N LYS A 51 9.76 -24.82 8.97
CA LYS A 51 11.24 -24.90 9.02
C LYS A 51 11.77 -26.34 9.11
N THR A 52 10.95 -27.28 9.57
CA THR A 52 11.32 -28.70 9.68
C THR A 52 10.89 -29.55 8.49
N LEU A 53 10.08 -28.99 7.58
CA LEU A 53 9.59 -29.72 6.41
C LEU A 53 10.72 -29.96 5.39
N PRO A 54 10.77 -31.14 4.75
CA PRO A 54 11.58 -31.35 3.56
C PRO A 54 11.22 -30.32 2.47
N VAL A 55 12.22 -29.91 1.69
CA VAL A 55 12.04 -28.92 0.61
C VAL A 55 10.96 -29.35 -0.40
N SER A 56 10.85 -30.66 -0.68
CA SER A 56 9.80 -31.23 -1.54
C SER A 56 8.40 -31.00 -0.99
N ASP A 57 8.21 -31.22 0.30
CA ASP A 57 6.91 -31.17 0.96
C ASP A 57 6.48 -29.72 1.13
N TYR A 58 7.42 -28.86 1.49
CA TYR A 58 7.21 -27.42 1.54
C TYR A 58 6.82 -26.86 0.17
N ARG A 59 7.53 -27.26 -0.90
CA ARG A 59 7.16 -26.89 -2.28
C ARG A 59 5.76 -27.39 -2.63
N HIS A 60 5.42 -28.63 -2.29
CA HIS A 60 4.10 -29.18 -2.56
C HIS A 60 2.99 -28.40 -1.84
N ALA A 61 3.19 -27.99 -0.59
CA ALA A 61 2.23 -27.12 0.11
C ALA A 61 2.05 -25.76 -0.57
N LEU A 62 3.12 -25.19 -1.12
CA LEU A 62 3.03 -23.91 -1.85
C LEU A 62 2.32 -24.07 -3.18
N ASP A 63 2.58 -25.16 -3.91
CA ASP A 63 1.88 -25.48 -5.14
C ASP A 63 0.37 -25.69 -4.86
N PHE A 64 0.03 -26.37 -3.75
CA PHE A 64 -1.34 -26.54 -3.28
C PHE A 64 -2.02 -25.20 -2.93
N LEU A 65 -1.34 -24.31 -2.19
CA LEU A 65 -1.88 -22.97 -1.91
C LEU A 65 -2.03 -22.13 -3.17
N SER A 66 -1.10 -22.26 -4.11
CA SER A 66 -1.16 -21.55 -5.38
C SER A 66 -2.38 -22.01 -6.17
N ASP A 67 -2.60 -23.32 -6.23
CA ASP A 67 -3.76 -23.94 -6.87
C ASP A 67 -5.05 -23.45 -6.20
N ALA A 68 -5.10 -23.42 -4.86
CA ALA A 68 -6.24 -22.91 -4.11
C ALA A 68 -6.54 -21.43 -4.45
N ILE A 69 -5.53 -20.56 -4.50
CA ILE A 69 -5.68 -19.12 -4.82
C ILE A 69 -6.15 -18.92 -6.27
N VAL A 70 -5.66 -19.74 -7.20
CA VAL A 70 -5.98 -19.61 -8.63
C VAL A 70 -7.36 -20.20 -8.95
N ASN A 71 -7.66 -21.40 -8.45
CA ASN A 71 -8.81 -22.21 -8.88
C ASN A 71 -10.01 -22.13 -7.94
N THR A 72 -9.83 -21.71 -6.68
CA THR A 72 -10.98 -21.49 -5.78
C THR A 72 -11.64 -20.16 -6.10
N ASP A 73 -12.96 -20.12 -6.05
CA ASP A 73 -13.71 -18.87 -6.11
C ASP A 73 -13.24 -17.93 -5.00
N ALA A 74 -12.83 -16.72 -5.38
CA ALA A 74 -12.38 -15.71 -4.45
C ALA A 74 -13.49 -15.29 -3.47
N SER A 75 -14.76 -15.46 -3.85
CA SER A 75 -15.92 -15.23 -2.97
C SER A 75 -16.02 -16.20 -1.80
N ASN A 76 -15.25 -17.30 -1.82
CA ASN A 76 -15.23 -18.27 -0.74
C ASN A 76 -14.68 -17.61 0.54
N PRO A 77 -15.41 -17.64 1.68
CA PRO A 77 -14.95 -17.03 2.93
C PRO A 77 -13.62 -17.61 3.41
N ARG A 78 -13.29 -18.85 3.03
CA ARG A 78 -12.01 -19.50 3.34
C ARG A 78 -10.82 -18.85 2.63
N MET A 79 -11.06 -18.07 1.58
CA MET A 79 -10.01 -17.40 0.82
C MET A 79 -9.19 -16.44 1.70
N ILE A 80 -9.82 -15.83 2.71
CA ILE A 80 -9.11 -14.99 3.71
C ILE A 80 -7.99 -15.81 4.37
N ASN A 81 -8.33 -17.01 4.85
CA ASN A 81 -7.40 -17.89 5.54
C ASN A 81 -6.33 -18.45 4.60
N VAL A 82 -6.68 -18.70 3.33
CA VAL A 82 -5.73 -19.14 2.30
C VAL A 82 -4.71 -18.04 2.01
N VAL A 83 -5.13 -16.78 1.84
CA VAL A 83 -4.21 -15.65 1.60
C VAL A 83 -3.36 -15.37 2.83
N HIS A 84 -3.94 -15.43 4.03
CA HIS A 84 -3.23 -15.28 5.28
C HIS A 84 -2.12 -16.35 5.43
N LEU A 85 -2.49 -17.62 5.22
CA LEU A 85 -1.55 -18.73 5.25
C LEU A 85 -0.46 -18.61 4.17
N ALA A 86 -0.80 -18.12 2.98
CA ALA A 86 0.19 -17.80 1.95
C ALA A 86 1.19 -16.74 2.44
N SER A 87 0.72 -15.69 3.13
CA SER A 87 1.57 -14.66 3.74
C SER A 87 2.55 -15.26 4.77
N VAL A 88 2.04 -16.12 5.65
CA VAL A 88 2.84 -16.83 6.66
C VAL A 88 3.87 -17.74 5.99
N MET A 89 3.45 -18.58 5.04
CA MET A 89 4.34 -19.51 4.35
C MET A 89 5.42 -18.80 3.55
N LEU A 90 5.15 -17.63 2.97
CA LEU A 90 6.16 -16.89 2.20
C LEU A 90 7.45 -16.59 3.00
N ALA A 91 7.43 -16.68 4.34
CA ALA A 91 8.59 -16.59 5.23
C ALA A 91 9.82 -17.39 4.78
N ASN A 92 9.62 -18.59 4.20
CA ASN A 92 10.72 -19.49 3.90
C ASN A 92 10.99 -19.67 2.38
N HIS A 93 10.62 -18.66 1.56
CA HIS A 93 11.16 -18.37 0.22
C HIS A 93 10.95 -19.35 -0.96
N PRO A 94 9.74 -19.35 -1.56
CA PRO A 94 9.51 -19.66 -2.97
C PRO A 94 9.22 -18.40 -3.82
N GLN A 95 10.20 -17.89 -4.57
CA GLN A 95 10.00 -16.66 -5.38
C GLN A 95 8.94 -16.82 -6.49
N ILE A 96 8.73 -18.03 -7.01
CA ILE A 96 7.73 -18.29 -8.07
C ILE A 96 6.31 -18.16 -7.51
N PHE A 97 6.09 -18.64 -6.29
CA PHE A 97 4.77 -18.65 -5.66
C PHE A 97 4.21 -17.24 -5.46
N ILE A 98 5.03 -16.29 -5.00
CA ILE A 98 4.60 -14.90 -4.82
C ILE A 98 4.21 -14.26 -6.15
N THR A 99 4.97 -14.47 -7.22
CA THR A 99 4.65 -13.91 -8.54
C THR A 99 3.28 -14.41 -9.01
N THR A 100 2.97 -15.70 -8.82
CA THR A 100 1.65 -16.27 -9.15
C THR A 100 0.53 -15.64 -8.31
N CYS A 101 0.73 -15.49 -6.99
CA CYS A 101 -0.24 -14.86 -6.10
C CYS A 101 -0.54 -13.42 -6.53
N LEU A 102 0.52 -12.63 -6.77
CA LEU A 102 0.39 -11.23 -7.18
C LEU A 102 -0.32 -11.09 -8.53
N GLY A 103 -0.01 -11.95 -9.51
CA GLY A 103 -0.74 -11.99 -10.77
C GLY A 103 -2.24 -12.23 -10.55
N ARG A 104 -2.58 -13.25 -9.76
CA ARG A 104 -3.98 -13.57 -9.45
C ARG A 104 -4.71 -12.45 -8.71
N PHE A 105 -4.07 -11.77 -7.76
CA PHE A 105 -4.65 -10.65 -7.04
C PHE A 105 -4.87 -9.43 -7.95
N ALA A 106 -3.97 -9.18 -8.90
CA ALA A 106 -4.12 -8.10 -9.88
C ALA A 106 -5.27 -8.39 -10.88
N ASP A 107 -5.45 -9.65 -11.26
CA ASP A 107 -6.41 -10.07 -12.29
C ASP A 107 -7.85 -10.24 -11.77
N SER A 108 -8.04 -10.47 -10.47
CA SER A 108 -9.37 -10.69 -9.88
C SER A 108 -9.80 -9.54 -8.99
N ASP A 109 -10.89 -8.88 -9.40
CA ASP A 109 -11.47 -7.74 -8.68
C ASP A 109 -11.98 -8.12 -7.29
N HIS A 110 -12.22 -9.41 -7.00
CA HIS A 110 -12.64 -9.84 -5.67
C HIS A 110 -11.54 -9.63 -4.62
N PHE A 111 -10.26 -9.73 -4.97
CA PHE A 111 -9.16 -9.42 -4.04
C PHE A 111 -8.99 -7.91 -3.80
N ILE A 112 -9.61 -7.08 -4.64
CA ILE A 112 -9.51 -5.61 -4.62
C ILE A 112 -10.76 -4.95 -4.03
N HIS A 113 -11.94 -5.51 -4.32
CA HIS A 113 -13.25 -4.96 -3.99
C HIS A 113 -14.11 -5.88 -3.12
N GLY A 114 -13.61 -7.07 -2.78
CA GLY A 114 -14.29 -8.04 -1.92
C GLY A 114 -14.30 -7.65 -0.43
N PRO A 115 -14.58 -8.62 0.45
CA PRO A 115 -14.68 -8.38 1.89
C PRO A 115 -13.46 -7.65 2.45
N LEU A 116 -13.70 -6.73 3.39
CA LEU A 116 -12.65 -5.92 4.04
C LEU A 116 -11.48 -6.78 4.55
N ALA A 117 -11.78 -7.88 5.23
CA ALA A 117 -10.78 -8.81 5.76
C ALA A 117 -9.88 -9.40 4.67
N LEU A 118 -10.44 -9.84 3.54
CA LEU A 118 -9.65 -10.39 2.44
C LEU A 118 -8.69 -9.36 1.85
N ARG A 119 -9.19 -8.13 1.64
CA ARG A 119 -8.38 -7.03 1.10
C ARG A 119 -7.24 -6.65 2.04
N LEU A 120 -7.47 -6.69 3.35
CA LEU A 120 -6.43 -6.46 4.36
C LEU A 120 -5.38 -7.58 4.37
N GLU A 121 -5.77 -8.85 4.20
CA GLU A 121 -4.80 -9.95 4.06
C GLU A 121 -3.95 -9.82 2.80
N VAL A 122 -4.55 -9.45 1.67
CA VAL A 122 -3.80 -9.14 0.44
C VAL A 122 -2.81 -8.01 0.70
N LEU A 123 -3.26 -6.90 1.29
CA LEU A 123 -2.39 -5.77 1.61
C LEU A 123 -1.27 -6.17 2.58
N GLY A 124 -1.57 -6.96 3.61
CA GLY A 124 -0.60 -7.49 4.57
C GLY A 124 0.47 -8.35 3.92
N LEU A 125 0.07 -9.22 2.98
CA LEU A 125 1.00 -10.02 2.18
C LEU A 125 1.92 -9.12 1.33
N LEU A 126 1.40 -8.07 0.70
CA LEU A 126 2.22 -7.10 -0.04
C LEU A 126 3.19 -6.34 0.88
N VAL A 127 2.74 -5.91 2.07
CA VAL A 127 3.60 -5.27 3.07
C VAL A 127 4.74 -6.21 3.47
N GLY A 128 4.44 -7.46 3.82
CA GLY A 128 5.44 -8.47 4.17
C GLY A 128 6.44 -8.71 3.02
N HIS A 129 5.94 -8.84 1.79
CA HIS A 129 6.78 -9.04 0.61
C HIS A 129 7.75 -7.87 0.37
N CYS A 130 7.26 -6.63 0.42
CA CYS A 130 8.07 -5.45 0.09
C CYS A 130 8.95 -4.96 1.26
N ALA A 131 8.47 -5.04 2.50
CA ALA A 131 9.16 -4.49 3.68
C ALA A 131 10.08 -5.50 4.37
N GLU A 132 9.63 -6.73 4.56
CA GLU A 132 10.41 -7.76 5.28
C GLU A 132 11.37 -8.49 4.36
N ARG A 133 11.01 -8.63 3.08
CA ARG A 133 11.79 -9.39 2.09
C ARG A 133 12.15 -8.58 0.84
N PRO A 134 12.74 -7.39 1.01
CA PRO A 134 13.06 -6.52 -0.12
C PRO A 134 13.96 -7.20 -1.15
N ALA A 135 14.85 -8.11 -0.74
CA ALA A 135 15.74 -8.86 -1.63
C ALA A 135 15.00 -9.86 -2.54
N ALA A 136 13.80 -10.31 -2.15
CA ALA A 136 13.01 -11.25 -2.93
C ALA A 136 12.13 -10.56 -3.98
N VAL A 137 11.86 -9.26 -3.84
CA VAL A 137 11.08 -8.48 -4.82
C VAL A 137 11.82 -8.47 -6.15
N ARG A 138 11.15 -8.74 -7.28
CA ARG A 138 11.76 -8.66 -8.60
C ARG A 138 11.06 -7.60 -9.44
N GLN A 139 11.70 -7.21 -10.55
CA GLN A 139 11.10 -6.28 -11.51
C GLN A 139 9.76 -6.80 -12.06
N ILE A 140 9.64 -8.13 -12.26
CA ILE A 140 8.42 -8.77 -12.76
C ILE A 140 7.25 -8.64 -11.77
N ASP A 141 7.52 -8.60 -10.46
CA ASP A 141 6.49 -8.51 -9.44
C ASP A 141 5.91 -7.09 -9.34
N LEU A 142 6.73 -6.06 -9.64
CA LEU A 142 6.33 -4.67 -9.47
C LEU A 142 5.12 -4.28 -10.30
N GLY A 143 4.95 -4.82 -11.50
CA GLY A 143 3.78 -4.54 -12.33
C GLY A 143 2.48 -4.89 -11.61
N SER A 144 2.39 -6.11 -11.06
CA SER A 144 1.24 -6.57 -10.29
C SER A 144 1.06 -5.77 -9.00
N VAL A 145 2.15 -5.48 -8.27
CA VAL A 145 2.08 -4.63 -7.06
C VAL A 145 1.47 -3.27 -7.38
N TRP A 146 1.92 -2.60 -8.44
CA TRP A 146 1.37 -1.30 -8.83
C TRP A 146 -0.09 -1.38 -9.24
N ILE A 147 -0.49 -2.39 -10.01
CA ILE A 147 -1.89 -2.58 -10.42
C ILE A 147 -2.78 -2.77 -9.18
N ILE A 148 -2.37 -3.61 -8.23
CA ILE A 148 -3.14 -3.85 -7.00
C ILE A 148 -3.29 -2.54 -6.20
N LEU A 149 -2.19 -1.82 -5.95
CA LEU A 149 -2.23 -0.57 -5.19
C LEU A 149 -3.06 0.52 -5.89
N LEU A 150 -2.91 0.67 -7.20
CA LEU A 150 -3.69 1.61 -8.00
C LEU A 150 -5.18 1.26 -7.94
N LYS A 151 -5.55 -0.01 -8.13
CA LYS A 151 -6.95 -0.45 -8.03
C LYS A 151 -7.53 -0.23 -6.62
N MET A 152 -6.75 -0.47 -5.56
CA MET A 152 -7.16 -0.20 -4.17
C MET A 152 -7.30 1.29 -3.85
N LEU A 153 -6.63 2.16 -4.60
CA LEU A 153 -6.70 3.62 -4.49
C LEU A 153 -7.69 4.27 -5.48
N SER A 154 -8.15 3.51 -6.47
CA SER A 154 -9.05 4.03 -7.49
C SER A 154 -10.38 4.47 -6.88
N PRO A 155 -10.97 5.55 -7.39
CA PRO A 155 -12.32 5.95 -7.06
C PRO A 155 -13.34 4.83 -7.31
N THR A 156 -14.33 4.71 -6.43
CA THR A 156 -15.41 3.72 -6.55
C THR A 156 -16.72 4.32 -6.06
N SER A 157 -17.84 3.71 -6.47
CA SER A 157 -19.19 4.09 -6.00
C SER A 157 -19.69 3.25 -4.81
N SER A 158 -18.91 2.24 -4.41
CA SER A 158 -19.22 1.36 -3.29
C SER A 158 -18.17 1.56 -2.20
N HIS A 159 -18.61 1.90 -0.99
CA HIS A 159 -17.74 2.20 0.15
C HIS A 159 -17.98 1.26 1.32
N ASP A 160 -16.95 1.07 2.12
CA ASP A 160 -17.05 0.42 3.42
C ASP A 160 -17.83 1.28 4.40
N THR A 161 -18.33 0.67 5.47
CA THR A 161 -19.12 1.36 6.51
C THR A 161 -18.31 2.37 7.33
N SER A 162 -16.99 2.24 7.31
CA SER A 162 -16.06 3.06 8.07
C SER A 162 -14.74 3.17 7.34
N THR A 163 -14.05 4.29 7.49
CA THR A 163 -12.69 4.45 6.97
C THR A 163 -11.74 3.49 7.65
N SER A 164 -10.85 2.87 6.87
CA SER A 164 -9.80 1.99 7.38
C SER A 164 -8.41 2.62 7.15
N PRO A 165 -7.83 3.29 8.18
CA PRO A 165 -6.47 3.84 8.10
C PRO A 165 -5.40 2.78 7.78
N ALA A 166 -5.67 1.50 8.09
CA ALA A 166 -4.77 0.40 7.79
C ALA A 166 -4.43 0.28 6.30
N PHE A 167 -5.38 0.59 5.39
CA PHE A 167 -5.07 0.64 3.96
C PHE A 167 -4.08 1.74 3.63
N PHE A 168 -4.33 2.95 4.12
CA PHE A 168 -3.46 4.09 3.88
C PHE A 168 -2.03 3.80 4.36
N HIS A 169 -1.89 3.35 5.61
CA HIS A 169 -0.58 3.04 6.20
C HIS A 169 0.10 1.84 5.52
N GLY A 170 -0.65 0.81 5.13
CA GLY A 170 -0.11 -0.33 4.39
C GLY A 170 0.41 0.07 3.01
N ILE A 171 -0.33 0.87 2.26
CA ILE A 171 0.08 1.39 0.94
C ILE A 171 1.32 2.29 1.09
N VAL A 172 1.29 3.24 2.04
CA VAL A 172 2.46 4.10 2.35
C VAL A 172 3.66 3.26 2.75
N GLY A 173 3.46 2.20 3.56
CA GLY A 173 4.49 1.26 3.98
C GLY A 173 5.12 0.50 2.82
N ILE A 174 4.31 -0.01 1.87
CA ILE A 174 4.79 -0.71 0.67
C ILE A 174 5.62 0.23 -0.20
N VAL A 175 5.09 1.41 -0.54
CA VAL A 175 5.79 2.38 -1.39
C VAL A 175 7.08 2.85 -0.70
N GLY A 176 7.03 3.14 0.60
CA GLY A 176 8.19 3.55 1.38
C GLY A 176 9.26 2.47 1.50
N ALA A 177 8.85 1.21 1.66
CA ALA A 177 9.76 0.06 1.65
C ALA A 177 10.48 -0.06 0.31
N LEU A 178 9.75 0.07 -0.81
CA LEU A 178 10.35 0.01 -2.15
C LEU A 178 11.30 1.19 -2.41
N ILE A 179 10.93 2.42 -2.02
CA ILE A 179 11.80 3.61 -2.15
C ILE A 179 13.10 3.41 -1.38
N ARG A 180 13.00 2.92 -0.14
CA ARG A 180 14.15 2.81 0.75
C ARG A 180 15.03 1.60 0.42
N LEU A 181 14.42 0.45 0.17
CA LEU A 181 15.09 -0.85 0.15
C LEU A 181 15.37 -1.34 -1.28
N ARG A 182 14.57 -0.94 -2.27
CA ARG A 182 14.63 -1.42 -3.67
C ARG A 182 14.51 -0.30 -4.71
N ARG A 183 15.22 0.80 -4.46
CA ARG A 183 15.29 1.95 -5.36
C ARG A 183 15.65 1.55 -6.80
N ASP A 184 16.53 0.57 -6.96
CA ASP A 184 16.99 0.04 -8.24
C ASP A 184 15.83 -0.35 -9.17
N LEU A 185 14.77 -0.94 -8.61
CA LEU A 185 13.61 -1.38 -9.37
C LEU A 185 12.66 -0.23 -9.73
N LEU A 186 12.70 0.88 -8.98
CA LEU A 186 11.75 1.98 -9.13
C LEU A 186 12.05 2.89 -10.31
N ILE A 187 13.30 2.94 -10.79
CA ILE A 187 13.71 3.90 -11.83
C ILE A 187 12.84 3.81 -13.08
N SER A 188 12.48 2.59 -13.49
CA SER A 188 11.62 2.34 -14.65
C SER A 188 10.13 2.48 -14.36
N THR A 189 9.72 2.59 -13.09
CA THR A 189 8.32 2.63 -12.66
C THR A 189 7.96 3.90 -11.88
N LEU A 190 8.79 4.95 -11.91
CA LEU A 190 8.51 6.23 -11.24
C LEU A 190 7.17 6.88 -11.62
N PRO A 191 6.66 6.76 -12.87
CA PRO A 191 5.31 7.24 -13.19
C PRO A 191 4.22 6.61 -12.31
N HIS A 192 4.32 5.31 -12.00
CA HIS A 192 3.36 4.61 -11.13
C HIS A 192 3.45 5.09 -9.69
N VAL A 193 4.67 5.29 -9.17
CA VAL A 193 4.91 5.88 -7.84
C VAL A 193 4.27 7.27 -7.76
N SER A 194 4.48 8.10 -8.77
CA SER A 194 3.85 9.42 -8.87
C SER A 194 2.33 9.35 -8.79
N MET A 195 1.72 8.44 -9.55
CA MET A 195 0.27 8.29 -9.61
C MET A 195 -0.31 7.82 -8.27
N ILE A 196 0.35 6.87 -7.61
CA ILE A 196 -0.03 6.42 -6.26
C ILE A 196 0.05 7.58 -5.26
N LEU A 197 1.12 8.38 -5.31
CA LEU A 197 1.26 9.55 -4.44
C LEU A 197 0.17 10.61 -4.71
N CYS A 198 -0.22 10.84 -5.96
CA CYS A 198 -1.36 11.70 -6.28
C CYS A 198 -2.67 11.17 -5.65
N PHE A 199 -2.96 9.87 -5.79
CA PHE A 199 -4.16 9.29 -5.17
C PHE A 199 -4.14 9.34 -3.65
N LEU A 200 -2.98 9.12 -3.01
CA LEU A 200 -2.84 9.27 -1.56
C LEU A 200 -3.11 10.71 -1.10
N VAL A 201 -2.65 11.73 -1.84
CA VAL A 201 -2.99 13.13 -1.56
C VAL A 201 -4.50 13.35 -1.70
N SER A 202 -5.12 12.83 -2.75
CA SER A 202 -6.57 12.95 -3.00
C SER A 202 -7.43 12.23 -1.95
N ALA A 203 -6.93 11.13 -1.36
CA ALA A 203 -7.62 10.38 -0.31
C ALA A 203 -7.66 11.12 1.03
N LEU A 204 -6.78 12.10 1.27
CA LEU A 204 -6.79 12.94 2.47
C LEU A 204 -7.89 14.02 2.47
N ARG A 205 -8.66 14.14 1.38
CA ARG A 205 -9.78 15.08 1.28
C ARG A 205 -10.92 14.66 2.21
N SER A 206 -11.62 15.65 2.75
CA SER A 206 -12.83 15.46 3.55
C SER A 206 -14.01 16.19 2.93
N SER A 207 -15.22 15.68 3.12
CA SER A 207 -16.43 16.41 2.71
C SER A 207 -16.63 17.65 3.57
N ARG A 208 -17.18 18.72 2.98
CA ARG A 208 -17.69 19.85 3.75
C ARG A 208 -18.84 19.42 4.68
N THR A 209 -18.98 20.08 5.82
CA THR A 209 -19.91 19.71 6.91
C THR A 209 -21.39 19.90 6.60
N VAL A 210 -21.76 20.39 5.41
CA VAL A 210 -23.14 20.76 5.03
C VAL A 210 -23.45 20.30 3.59
N LEU A 211 -23.01 19.11 3.19
CA LEU A 211 -23.36 18.56 1.89
C LEU A 211 -24.70 17.82 1.93
N GLY A 212 -25.53 18.05 0.91
CA GLY A 212 -26.72 17.22 0.70
C GLY A 212 -26.32 15.79 0.31
N PRO A 213 -27.20 14.78 0.48
CA PRO A 213 -26.87 13.37 0.21
C PRO A 213 -26.32 13.10 -1.19
N LYS A 214 -26.80 13.82 -2.21
CA LYS A 214 -26.32 13.71 -3.59
C LYS A 214 -24.88 14.24 -3.75
N GLN A 215 -24.54 15.34 -3.09
CA GLN A 215 -23.19 15.91 -3.13
C GLN A 215 -22.22 15.06 -2.33
N ALA A 216 -22.64 14.56 -1.17
CA ALA A 216 -21.85 13.64 -0.37
C ALA A 216 -21.53 12.36 -1.16
N ARG A 217 -22.51 11.81 -1.90
CA ARG A 217 -22.29 10.69 -2.82
C ARG A 217 -21.32 11.06 -3.95
N LEU A 218 -21.47 12.22 -4.58
CA LEU A 218 -20.56 12.67 -5.63
C LEU A 218 -19.11 12.77 -5.13
N VAL A 219 -18.91 13.24 -3.89
CA VAL A 219 -17.58 13.25 -3.24
C VAL A 219 -17.11 11.83 -2.97
N GLY A 220 -17.97 10.98 -2.40
CA GLY A 220 -17.70 9.56 -2.15
C GLY A 220 -17.22 8.84 -3.40
N ASP A 221 -17.93 9.01 -4.52
CA ASP A 221 -17.61 8.39 -5.81
C ASP A 221 -16.19 8.76 -6.34
N THR A 222 -15.54 9.78 -5.76
CA THR A 222 -14.15 10.19 -6.07
C THR A 222 -13.09 9.65 -5.10
N LEU A 223 -13.49 8.88 -4.08
CA LEU A 223 -12.64 8.33 -3.03
C LEU A 223 -12.47 6.81 -3.17
N PRO A 224 -11.39 6.25 -2.60
CA PRO A 224 -11.22 4.80 -2.52
C PRO A 224 -12.31 4.11 -1.69
N GLN A 225 -12.56 2.82 -1.95
CA GLN A 225 -13.58 2.01 -1.26
C GLN A 225 -13.48 2.05 0.26
N TRP A 226 -12.25 2.05 0.77
CA TRP A 226 -11.94 1.97 2.21
C TRP A 226 -11.94 3.34 2.90
N VAL A 227 -12.33 4.40 2.21
CA VAL A 227 -12.52 5.74 2.78
C VAL A 227 -14.01 6.06 2.78
N ASP A 228 -14.55 6.26 3.97
CA ASP A 228 -15.88 6.82 4.19
C ASP A 228 -15.82 8.35 4.23
N VAL A 229 -16.80 8.99 3.58
CA VAL A 229 -16.88 10.45 3.43
C VAL A 229 -17.10 11.16 4.77
N GLN A 230 -17.75 10.52 5.73
CA GLN A 230 -18.05 11.08 7.05
C GLN A 230 -16.91 10.84 8.05
N GLN A 231 -16.02 9.90 7.77
CA GLN A 231 -14.86 9.57 8.60
C GLN A 231 -13.56 9.78 7.82
N PRO A 232 -13.24 11.01 7.38
CA PRO A 232 -12.04 11.24 6.57
C PRO A 232 -10.75 10.89 7.32
N LEU A 233 -9.67 10.69 6.57
CA LEU A 233 -8.33 10.50 7.13
C LEU A 233 -7.83 11.75 7.86
N GLY A 234 -6.94 11.56 8.83
CA GLY A 234 -6.51 12.60 9.75
C GLY A 234 -5.06 13.06 9.59
N ALA A 235 -4.61 13.80 10.61
CA ALA A 235 -3.26 14.35 10.69
C ALA A 235 -2.16 13.26 10.69
N ASP A 236 -2.43 12.08 11.25
CA ASP A 236 -1.46 10.99 11.33
C ASP A 236 -1.16 10.38 9.96
N GLU A 237 -2.19 10.18 9.14
CA GLU A 237 -2.04 9.74 7.74
C GLU A 237 -1.32 10.80 6.90
N ALA A 238 -1.68 12.07 7.07
CA ALA A 238 -0.99 13.18 6.40
C ALA A 238 0.51 13.22 6.74
N ARG A 239 0.86 13.00 8.01
CA ARG A 239 2.25 12.92 8.49
C ARG A 239 2.98 11.70 7.91
N ALA A 240 2.31 10.55 7.83
CA ALA A 240 2.88 9.35 7.21
C ALA A 240 3.21 9.58 5.73
N LEU A 241 2.31 10.23 4.99
CA LEU A 241 2.54 10.63 3.59
C LEU A 241 3.66 11.67 3.47
N ALA A 242 3.71 12.67 4.36
CA ALA A 242 4.79 13.66 4.36
C ALA A 242 6.17 13.00 4.48
N ARG A 243 6.31 12.07 5.43
CA ARG A 243 7.54 11.28 5.63
C ARG A 243 7.89 10.44 4.40
N LEU A 244 6.88 9.86 3.74
CA LEU A 244 7.08 9.14 2.49
C LEU A 244 7.63 10.05 1.39
N LEU A 245 7.08 11.24 1.23
CA LEU A 245 7.56 12.23 0.25
C LEU A 245 9.00 12.69 0.57
N GLU A 246 9.32 12.92 1.84
CA GLU A 246 10.69 13.22 2.28
C GLU A 246 11.66 12.07 1.97
N SER A 247 11.20 10.82 2.06
CA SER A 247 12.02 9.64 1.80
C SER A 247 12.59 9.57 0.39
N LEU A 248 11.93 10.21 -0.60
CA LEU A 248 12.42 10.30 -1.96
C LEU A 248 13.76 11.07 -2.06
N ARG A 249 14.04 11.98 -1.10
CA ARG A 249 15.31 12.73 -1.01
C ARG A 249 16.39 11.95 -0.29
N MET A 250 16.03 11.01 0.57
CA MET A 250 17.00 10.25 1.36
C MET A 250 17.95 9.48 0.45
N LYS A 251 19.25 9.57 0.75
CA LYS A 251 20.24 8.77 0.07
C LYS A 251 20.22 7.37 0.66
N THR A 252 20.00 6.36 -0.17
CA THR A 252 19.93 4.96 0.29
C THR A 252 21.01 4.11 -0.40
N ALA A 253 21.59 3.17 0.34
CA ALA A 253 22.42 2.12 -0.25
C ALA A 253 21.51 1.00 -0.73
N VAL A 254 21.58 0.63 -2.01
CA VAL A 254 20.90 -0.57 -2.48
C VAL A 254 21.74 -1.76 -2.05
N ARG A 255 21.18 -2.61 -1.19
CA ARG A 255 21.84 -3.82 -0.71
C ARG A 255 21.72 -4.93 -1.76
N THR A 256 22.48 -4.82 -2.85
CA THR A 256 22.57 -5.91 -3.83
C THR A 256 23.55 -6.97 -3.35
N HIS A 257 23.03 -8.15 -3.00
CA HIS A 257 23.83 -9.29 -2.50
C HIS A 257 24.78 -9.90 -3.56
N ALA A 258 24.63 -9.55 -4.85
CA ALA A 258 25.35 -10.20 -5.95
C ALA A 258 26.65 -9.50 -6.38
N ALA A 259 26.88 -8.23 -6.01
CA ALA A 259 27.99 -7.45 -6.59
C ALA A 259 29.25 -7.35 -5.70
N ALA A 260 29.20 -7.79 -4.45
CA ALA A 260 30.29 -7.58 -3.48
C ALA A 260 31.44 -8.61 -3.59
N ALA A 261 31.30 -9.67 -4.39
CA ALA A 261 32.27 -10.78 -4.40
C ALA A 261 33.35 -10.69 -5.49
N ALA A 262 33.22 -9.80 -6.49
CA ALA A 262 34.06 -9.89 -7.69
C ALA A 262 35.13 -8.80 -7.84
N THR A 263 34.96 -7.60 -7.28
CA THR A 263 35.92 -6.51 -7.46
C THR A 263 35.95 -5.59 -6.24
N GLY A 264 37.06 -5.58 -5.52
CA GLY A 264 37.23 -5.01 -4.17
C GLY A 264 37.11 -3.48 -4.00
N GLU A 265 36.49 -2.73 -4.92
CA GLU A 265 36.38 -1.26 -4.81
C GLU A 265 35.09 -0.67 -5.41
N ILE A 266 33.94 -1.35 -5.34
CA ILE A 266 32.66 -0.68 -5.65
C ILE A 266 32.17 0.02 -4.38
N SER A 267 32.65 1.25 -4.18
CA SER A 267 32.06 2.19 -3.22
C SER A 267 30.56 2.27 -3.51
N GLN A 268 29.73 1.77 -2.58
CA GLN A 268 28.27 1.78 -2.71
C GLN A 268 27.81 3.24 -2.78
N ARG A 269 27.62 3.75 -3.99
CA ARG A 269 27.21 5.13 -4.20
C ARG A 269 25.82 5.31 -3.59
N LEU A 270 25.78 6.07 -2.50
CA LEU A 270 24.55 6.53 -1.88
C LEU A 270 23.89 7.52 -2.84
N GLU A 271 22.95 7.03 -3.64
CA GLU A 271 22.13 7.89 -4.51
C GLU A 271 20.77 8.14 -3.87
N SER A 272 20.02 9.09 -4.43
CA SER A 272 18.70 9.50 -4.00
C SER A 272 17.76 9.43 -5.19
N LEU A 273 16.46 9.23 -4.97
CA LEU A 273 15.46 9.31 -6.04
C LEU A 273 15.15 10.75 -6.46
N ALA A 274 15.60 11.77 -5.73
CA ALA A 274 15.24 13.16 -6.00
C ALA A 274 15.47 13.59 -7.46
N LYS A 275 16.63 13.25 -8.04
CA LYS A 275 16.96 13.62 -9.42
C LYS A 275 16.08 12.91 -10.45
N PRO A 276 16.01 11.56 -10.50
CA PRO A 276 15.16 10.87 -11.47
C PRO A 276 13.66 11.13 -11.23
N PHE A 277 13.25 11.43 -9.98
CA PHE A 277 11.87 11.73 -9.64
C PHE A 277 11.45 13.19 -9.90
N SER A 278 12.39 14.10 -10.20
CA SER A 278 12.10 15.53 -10.40
C SER A 278 10.98 15.80 -11.41
N ARG A 279 10.89 15.03 -12.50
CA ARG A 279 9.83 15.15 -13.53
C ARG A 279 8.46 14.67 -13.06
N HIS A 280 8.42 13.90 -11.98
CA HIS A 280 7.23 13.29 -11.40
C HIS A 280 6.75 14.02 -10.12
N ALA A 281 7.50 15.01 -9.63
CA ALA A 281 7.10 15.80 -8.47
C ALA A 281 5.93 16.76 -8.79
N ALA A 282 5.89 17.34 -9.99
CA ALA A 282 4.88 18.34 -10.37
C ALA A 282 3.44 17.79 -10.33
N PRO A 283 3.12 16.61 -10.88
CA PRO A 283 1.76 16.04 -10.77
C PRO A 283 1.25 15.91 -9.33
N ILE A 284 2.11 15.64 -8.36
CA ILE A 284 1.71 15.47 -6.95
C ILE A 284 1.36 16.84 -6.34
N LEU A 285 2.13 17.88 -6.65
CA LEU A 285 1.80 19.24 -6.25
C LEU A 285 0.50 19.72 -6.92
N MET A 286 0.27 19.36 -8.18
CA MET A 286 -1.01 19.63 -8.86
C MET A 286 -2.17 18.93 -8.16
N ALA A 287 -2.06 17.64 -7.82
CA ALA A 287 -3.07 16.92 -7.06
C ALA A 287 -3.36 17.57 -5.69
N TYR A 288 -2.33 18.09 -5.01
CA TYR A 288 -2.51 18.88 -3.78
C TYR A 288 -3.27 20.19 -4.04
N ALA A 289 -2.94 20.91 -5.10
CA ALA A 289 -3.64 22.14 -5.47
C ALA A 289 -5.11 21.88 -5.84
N GLU A 290 -5.38 20.81 -6.61
CA GLU A 290 -6.73 20.37 -6.95
C GLU A 290 -7.51 20.01 -5.68
N ALA A 291 -6.92 19.24 -4.77
CA ALA A 291 -7.54 18.88 -3.50
C ALA A 291 -7.90 20.10 -2.62
N LEU A 292 -7.15 21.20 -2.72
CA LEU A 292 -7.46 22.45 -2.01
C LEU A 292 -8.60 23.25 -2.65
N ASN A 293 -8.80 23.13 -3.96
CA ASN A 293 -9.73 23.95 -4.72
C ASN A 293 -11.00 23.20 -5.14
N GLU A 294 -11.10 21.92 -4.80
CA GLU A 294 -12.31 21.11 -5.00
C GLU A 294 -13.52 21.74 -4.26
N PRO A 295 -14.61 22.14 -4.95
CA PRO A 295 -15.70 22.90 -4.35
C PRO A 295 -16.41 22.19 -3.20
N LEU A 296 -16.56 20.87 -3.29
CA LEU A 296 -17.31 20.06 -2.33
C LEU A 296 -16.44 19.47 -1.22
N CYS A 297 -15.12 19.51 -1.40
CA CYS A 297 -14.17 18.95 -0.45
C CYS A 297 -13.44 20.07 0.29
N VAL A 298 -12.83 19.68 1.41
CA VAL A 298 -11.82 20.48 2.11
C VAL A 298 -10.67 19.58 2.54
N LEU A 299 -9.47 20.13 2.49
CA LEU A 299 -8.31 19.53 3.14
C LEU A 299 -8.16 20.21 4.51
N ALA A 300 -8.35 19.43 5.58
CA ALA A 300 -8.36 19.95 6.94
C ALA A 300 -7.04 20.67 7.28
N THR A 301 -7.10 21.67 8.16
CA THR A 301 -5.95 22.56 8.42
C THR A 301 -4.79 21.84 9.09
N ASP A 302 -5.07 20.91 10.00
CA ASP A 302 -4.11 19.99 10.61
C ASP A 302 -3.47 19.04 9.59
N VAL A 303 -4.27 18.42 8.72
CA VAL A 303 -3.79 17.59 7.59
C VAL A 303 -2.83 18.39 6.70
N ARG A 304 -3.20 19.61 6.32
CA ARG A 304 -2.34 20.50 5.52
C ARG A 304 -1.01 20.77 6.22
N LYS A 305 -1.03 21.10 7.52
CA LYS A 305 0.18 21.39 8.30
C LYS A 305 1.13 20.19 8.34
N GLU A 306 0.60 18.99 8.59
CA GLU A 306 1.40 17.77 8.63
C GLU A 306 1.95 17.36 7.27
N LEU A 307 1.26 17.69 6.18
CA LEU A 307 1.69 17.39 4.81
C LEU A 307 2.83 18.32 4.31
N LEU A 308 2.97 19.52 4.87
CA LEU A 308 3.90 20.55 4.41
C LEU A 308 5.37 20.08 4.26
N PRO A 309 5.99 19.37 5.22
CA PRO A 309 7.38 18.92 5.09
C PRO A 309 7.61 18.10 3.82
N GLY A 310 6.67 17.20 3.50
CA GLY A 310 6.69 16.39 2.28
C GLY A 310 6.52 17.21 1.01
N LEU A 311 5.61 18.20 1.02
CA LEU A 311 5.41 19.10 -0.12
C LEU A 311 6.66 19.96 -0.38
N TYR A 312 7.35 20.42 0.66
CA TYR A 312 8.61 21.14 0.51
C TYR A 312 9.73 20.26 -0.04
N ALA A 313 9.75 18.97 0.32
CA ALA A 313 10.67 18.01 -0.29
C ALA A 313 10.44 17.90 -1.81
N LEU A 314 9.18 17.92 -2.27
CA LEU A 314 8.86 17.95 -3.70
C LEU A 314 9.25 19.28 -4.37
N CYS A 315 9.02 20.42 -3.71
CA CYS A 315 9.45 21.72 -4.22
C CYS A 315 10.98 21.79 -4.45
N ASP A 316 11.78 21.16 -3.59
CA ASP A 316 13.24 21.10 -3.76
C ASP A 316 13.70 20.23 -4.94
N MET A 317 12.88 19.27 -5.38
CA MET A 317 13.18 18.44 -6.55
C MET A 317 12.86 19.11 -7.89
N LEU A 318 11.95 20.09 -7.88
CA LEU A 318 11.54 20.79 -9.08
C LEU A 318 12.59 21.80 -9.52
N ASN A 319 12.89 21.81 -10.82
CA ASN A 319 13.61 22.91 -11.44
C ASN A 319 12.63 24.03 -11.86
N ASP A 320 13.16 25.21 -12.16
CA ASP A 320 12.34 26.38 -12.53
C ASP A 320 11.47 26.11 -13.76
N HIS A 321 11.99 25.39 -14.76
CA HIS A 321 11.24 25.05 -15.97
C HIS A 321 10.01 24.16 -15.67
N SER A 322 10.18 23.10 -14.87
CA SER A 322 9.09 22.21 -14.47
C SER A 322 8.07 22.93 -13.59
N ARG A 323 8.51 23.85 -12.72
CA ARG A 323 7.61 24.70 -11.94
C ARG A 323 6.77 25.60 -12.86
N ASP A 324 7.40 26.26 -13.82
CA ASP A 324 6.70 27.20 -14.70
C ASP A 324 5.73 26.44 -15.63
N ALA A 325 6.14 25.28 -16.16
CA ALA A 325 5.24 24.40 -16.92
C ALA A 325 4.03 23.97 -16.09
N MET A 326 4.24 23.53 -14.85
CA MET A 326 3.17 23.18 -13.91
C MET A 326 2.21 24.36 -13.67
N MET A 327 2.74 25.57 -13.46
CA MET A 327 1.93 26.77 -13.25
C MET A 327 1.07 27.16 -14.47
N VAL A 328 1.50 26.81 -15.67
CA VAL A 328 0.72 26.98 -16.91
C VAL A 328 -0.37 25.91 -17.02
N SER A 329 -0.07 24.66 -16.63
CA SER A 329 -1.01 23.53 -16.71
C SER A 329 -2.17 23.58 -15.72
N ILE A 330 -2.03 24.28 -14.58
CA ILE A 330 -3.14 24.46 -13.64
C ILE A 330 -4.16 25.41 -14.27
N PRO A 331 -5.43 25.01 -14.48
CA PRO A 331 -6.41 25.86 -15.16
C PRO A 331 -6.96 26.95 -14.25
N ASP A 332 -7.13 26.68 -12.96
CA ASP A 332 -7.85 27.54 -12.03
C ASP A 332 -6.91 28.52 -11.29
N ALA A 333 -7.42 29.72 -11.02
CA ALA A 333 -6.65 30.76 -10.33
C ALA A 333 -6.35 30.40 -8.87
N GLY A 334 -7.23 29.63 -8.23
CA GLY A 334 -7.08 29.19 -6.84
C GLY A 334 -5.91 28.22 -6.66
N GLY A 335 -5.77 27.24 -7.54
CA GLY A 335 -4.67 26.29 -7.59
C GLY A 335 -3.35 26.99 -7.85
N LYS A 336 -3.32 27.93 -8.79
CA LYS A 336 -2.14 28.78 -9.03
C LYS A 336 -1.76 29.58 -7.77
N ALA A 337 -2.73 30.15 -7.07
CA ALA A 337 -2.48 30.90 -5.84
C ALA A 337 -1.95 29.98 -4.73
N ALA A 338 -2.52 28.79 -4.56
CA ALA A 338 -2.09 27.79 -3.58
C ALA A 338 -0.64 27.35 -3.82
N ILE A 339 -0.28 27.00 -5.05
CA ILE A 339 1.10 26.62 -5.41
C ILE A 339 2.07 27.78 -5.21
N LYS A 340 1.70 29.01 -5.60
CA LYS A 340 2.54 30.20 -5.35
C LYS A 340 2.77 30.42 -3.86
N SER A 341 1.73 30.25 -3.03
CA SER A 341 1.86 30.36 -1.57
C SER A 341 2.80 29.30 -1.02
N LEU A 342 2.58 28.03 -1.39
CA LEU A 342 3.44 26.91 -0.98
C LEU A 342 4.90 27.15 -1.36
N TRP A 343 5.14 27.62 -2.59
CA TRP A 343 6.49 27.92 -3.07
C TRP A 343 7.14 29.07 -2.31
N LYS A 344 6.39 30.13 -2.01
CA LYS A 344 6.87 31.27 -1.20
C LYS A 344 7.26 30.82 0.21
N ASP A 345 6.46 29.97 0.83
CA ASP A 345 6.73 29.44 2.17
C ASP A 345 7.94 28.49 2.18
N TYR A 346 8.05 27.62 1.17
CA TYR A 346 9.24 26.80 0.94
C TYR A 346 10.52 27.63 0.82
N GLN A 347 10.50 28.67 -0.02
CA GLN A 347 11.66 29.56 -0.20
C GLN A 347 12.02 30.23 1.13
N ARG A 348 11.03 30.72 1.89
CA ARG A 348 11.28 31.30 3.22
C ARG A 348 12.00 30.30 4.12
N GLN A 349 11.52 29.05 4.21
CA GLN A 349 12.15 28.03 5.07
C GLN A 349 13.57 27.67 4.62
N LYS A 350 13.83 27.63 3.31
CA LYS A 350 15.15 27.31 2.75
C LYS A 350 16.26 28.28 3.18
N TYR A 351 15.93 29.53 3.50
CA TYR A 351 16.90 30.58 3.85
C TYR A 351 17.02 30.87 5.35
N VAL A 352 16.16 30.32 6.21
CA VAL A 352 16.16 30.64 7.66
C VAL A 352 17.37 30.05 8.42
N GLY A 353 18.12 29.10 7.84
CA GLY A 353 19.26 28.42 8.50
C GLY A 353 20.63 28.64 7.88
N LYS A 354 20.83 29.66 7.04
CA LYS A 354 22.10 29.93 6.34
C LYS A 354 22.72 31.30 6.65
N GLY A 355 22.27 31.95 7.73
CA GLY A 355 22.74 33.25 8.20
C GLY A 355 23.79 33.14 9.30
#